data_AF-A0AAD9RV32-F1
#
_entry.id   AF-A0AAD9RV32-F1
#
_cell.length_a   1.000
_cell.length_b   1.000
_cell.length_c   1.000
_cell.angle_alpha   90.00
_cell.angle_beta   90.00
_cell.angle_gamma   90.00
#
_symmetry.space_group_name_H-M   'P 1'
#
loop_
_entity.id
_entity.type
_entity.pdbx_description
1 polymer ?
#
loop_
_entity_poly.entity_id
_entity_poly.type
_entity_poly.pdbx_seq_one_letter_code
_entity_poly.pdbx_strand_id
1 'polypeptide(L)'
;MKFCVLLSCIVLLTVEASAKSDNVYHKFLNSIPPEVQTKCSVEADLVADKEKILIDESTIDIKKLSCYSACALKQAGVMVNGKIENEPMEQLIEQVLAGDPVLESRKVIIKECIPEMTGDNDCDRIIVLSKCILDKVAEQMA
;
A
#
# COMPACT_ATOMS: atom_id res chain seq x y z
N MET A 1 -55.93 25.28 -1.83
CA MET A 1 -54.52 25.39 -1.41
C MET A 1 -53.86 24.04 -1.67
N LYS A 2 -53.05 23.94 -2.72
CA LYS A 2 -52.34 22.71 -3.13
C LYS A 2 -50.86 23.07 -3.23
N PHE A 3 -50.10 22.73 -2.18
CA PHE A 3 -48.65 22.76 -2.15
C PHE A 3 -48.12 21.52 -2.90
N CYS A 4 -47.81 21.67 -4.19
CA CYS A 4 -47.14 20.61 -4.97
C CYS A 4 -46.09 21.21 -5.92
N VAL A 5 -45.28 22.13 -5.43
CA VAL A 5 -44.08 22.59 -6.14
C VAL A 5 -42.99 22.69 -5.09
N LEU A 6 -42.08 21.72 -5.05
CA LEU A 6 -40.75 21.71 -4.38
C LEU A 6 -40.32 20.27 -4.02
N LEU A 7 -40.33 19.35 -4.99
CA LEU A 7 -39.77 18.01 -4.79
C LEU A 7 -39.15 17.42 -6.07
N SER A 8 -38.60 18.29 -6.94
CA SER A 8 -37.98 17.87 -8.20
C SER A 8 -36.49 18.21 -8.33
N CYS A 9 -35.79 18.55 -7.24
CA CYS A 9 -34.37 18.96 -7.31
C CYS A 9 -33.39 18.11 -6.49
N ILE A 10 -33.81 17.00 -5.85
CA ILE A 10 -32.92 16.22 -4.94
C ILE A 10 -32.54 14.85 -5.54
N VAL A 11 -32.63 14.66 -6.86
CA VAL A 11 -32.22 13.39 -7.51
C VAL A 11 -31.13 13.60 -8.57
N LEU A 12 -30.22 14.55 -8.34
CA LEU A 12 -29.03 14.77 -9.18
C LEU A 12 -27.72 14.83 -8.37
N LEU A 13 -27.70 14.20 -7.20
CA LEU A 13 -26.45 13.92 -6.50
C LEU A 13 -26.42 12.43 -6.13
N THR A 14 -26.65 11.55 -7.10
CA THR A 14 -25.87 10.31 -7.11
C THR A 14 -24.45 10.75 -7.39
N VAL A 15 -23.75 11.01 -6.29
CA VAL A 15 -22.32 11.21 -6.24
C VAL A 15 -21.73 9.93 -6.84
N GLU A 16 -21.55 9.91 -8.16
CA GLU A 16 -20.56 9.07 -8.81
C GLU A 16 -19.19 9.65 -8.48
N ALA A 17 -18.87 9.73 -7.19
CA ALA A 17 -17.52 9.47 -6.76
C ALA A 17 -17.39 7.95 -6.88
N SER A 18 -17.23 7.47 -8.11
CA SER A 18 -16.58 6.19 -8.33
C SER A 18 -15.25 6.33 -7.62
N ALA A 19 -15.17 5.77 -6.42
CA ALA A 19 -13.99 5.75 -5.59
C ALA A 19 -12.84 5.31 -6.48
N LYS A 20 -11.98 6.26 -6.86
CA LYS A 20 -10.63 5.92 -7.25
C LYS A 20 -10.11 5.22 -6.00
N SER A 21 -10.10 3.90 -6.03
CA SER A 21 -9.48 3.10 -4.99
C SER A 21 -8.03 3.60 -4.96
N ASP A 22 -7.75 4.55 -4.07
CA ASP A 22 -6.44 5.06 -3.72
C ASP A 22 -5.73 3.92 -3.00
N ASN A 23 -5.41 2.88 -3.76
CA ASN A 23 -4.70 1.74 -3.25
C ASN A 23 -3.26 2.20 -3.01
N VAL A 24 -2.93 2.42 -1.74
CA VAL A 24 -1.59 2.81 -1.27
C VAL A 24 -0.53 1.86 -1.84
N TYR A 25 -0.87 0.60 -2.05
CA TYR A 25 0.03 -0.37 -2.69
C TYR A 25 0.32 -0.02 -4.15
N HIS A 26 -0.68 0.38 -4.96
CA HIS A 26 -0.43 0.86 -6.33
C HIS A 26 0.42 2.14 -6.34
N LYS A 27 0.21 3.07 -5.39
CA LYS A 27 1.06 4.26 -5.27
C LYS A 27 2.52 3.87 -4.99
N PHE A 28 2.73 2.91 -4.10
CA PHE A 28 4.05 2.33 -3.82
C PHE A 28 4.65 1.65 -5.06
N LEU A 29 3.91 0.81 -5.77
CA LEU A 29 4.42 0.17 -6.99
C LEU A 29 4.85 1.20 -8.04
N ASN A 30 4.07 2.26 -8.21
CA ASN A 30 4.36 3.32 -9.17
C ASN A 30 5.52 4.25 -8.75
N SER A 31 5.88 4.29 -7.46
CA SER A 31 7.03 5.07 -7.00
C SER A 31 8.37 4.35 -7.20
N ILE A 32 8.35 3.05 -7.49
CA ILE A 32 9.56 2.24 -7.69
C ILE A 32 10.11 2.48 -9.11
N PRO A 33 11.42 2.77 -9.26
CA PRO A 33 12.03 2.92 -10.59
C PRO A 33 11.90 1.64 -11.46
N PRO A 34 11.67 1.75 -12.78
CA PRO A 34 11.42 0.59 -13.65
C PRO A 34 12.49 -0.51 -13.61
N GLU A 35 13.75 -0.13 -13.44
CA GLU A 35 14.88 -1.03 -13.28
C GLU A 35 14.79 -1.84 -11.98
N VAL A 36 14.34 -1.21 -10.89
CA VAL A 36 14.08 -1.87 -9.61
C VAL A 36 12.86 -2.77 -9.71
N GLN A 37 11.78 -2.32 -10.36
CA GLN A 37 10.60 -3.16 -10.59
C GLN A 37 10.97 -4.44 -11.34
N THR A 38 11.80 -4.32 -12.37
CA THR A 38 12.25 -5.47 -13.17
C THR A 38 13.09 -6.43 -12.34
N LYS A 39 14.09 -5.91 -11.62
CA LYS A 39 14.94 -6.72 -10.73
C LYS A 39 14.13 -7.45 -9.67
N CYS A 40 13.26 -6.74 -8.96
CA CYS A 40 12.47 -7.32 -7.87
C CYS A 40 11.39 -8.28 -8.36
N SER A 41 10.86 -8.07 -9.58
CA SER A 41 9.95 -9.05 -10.19
C SER A 41 10.65 -10.38 -10.49
N VAL A 42 11.92 -10.35 -10.90
CA VAL A 42 12.72 -11.57 -11.13
C VAL A 42 13.03 -12.25 -9.81
N GLU A 43 13.51 -11.51 -8.81
CA GLU A 43 13.86 -12.06 -7.50
C GLU A 43 12.65 -12.70 -6.78
N ALA A 44 11.46 -12.11 -6.94
CA ALA A 44 10.23 -12.58 -6.32
C ALA A 44 9.45 -13.62 -7.15
N ASP A 45 9.96 -14.04 -8.32
CA ASP A 45 9.24 -14.93 -9.25
C ASP A 45 7.85 -14.40 -9.65
N LEU A 46 7.76 -13.08 -9.93
CA LEU A 46 6.54 -12.37 -10.31
C LEU A 46 6.49 -11.95 -11.79
N VAL A 47 7.49 -12.31 -12.60
CA VAL A 47 7.56 -11.90 -14.00
C VAL A 47 6.31 -12.31 -14.79
N ALA A 48 5.81 -13.52 -14.56
CA ALA A 48 4.60 -14.05 -15.21
C ALA A 48 3.29 -13.46 -14.64
N ASP A 49 3.35 -12.81 -13.48
CA ASP A 49 2.19 -12.29 -12.75
C ASP A 49 2.06 -10.76 -12.85
N LYS A 50 2.95 -10.08 -13.60
CA LYS A 50 2.97 -8.61 -13.73
C LYS A 50 1.62 -8.01 -14.13
N GLU A 51 0.93 -8.59 -15.10
CA GLU A 51 -0.39 -8.11 -15.54
C GLU A 51 -1.45 -8.29 -14.45
N LYS A 52 -1.39 -9.40 -13.70
CA LYS A 52 -2.33 -9.69 -12.61
C LYS A 52 -2.17 -8.74 -11.44
N ILE A 53 -0.93 -8.37 -11.09
CA ILE A 53 -0.64 -7.39 -10.02
C ILE A 53 -1.34 -6.05 -10.28
N LEU A 54 -1.45 -5.65 -11.55
CA LEU A 54 -2.10 -4.38 -11.94
C LEU A 54 -3.63 -4.47 -11.98
N ILE A 55 -4.18 -5.68 -12.08
CA ILE A 55 -5.62 -5.92 -12.16
C ILE A 55 -6.20 -6.17 -10.77
N ASP A 56 -5.56 -7.06 -10.00
CA ASP A 56 -5.97 -7.45 -8.66
C ASP A 56 -4.81 -8.14 -7.92
N GLU A 57 -4.10 -7.41 -7.06
CA GLU A 57 -2.99 -7.98 -6.30
C GLU A 57 -3.42 -9.08 -5.31
N SER A 58 -4.71 -9.16 -4.93
CA SER A 58 -5.20 -10.17 -3.98
C SER A 58 -5.16 -11.59 -4.56
N THR A 59 -5.05 -11.71 -5.89
CA THR A 59 -4.90 -12.98 -6.59
C THR A 59 -3.47 -13.51 -6.60
N ILE A 60 -2.51 -12.71 -6.11
CA ILE A 60 -1.10 -13.06 -6.11
C ILE A 60 -0.74 -13.72 -4.78
N ASP A 61 0.17 -14.70 -4.86
CA ASP A 61 0.76 -15.31 -3.68
C ASP A 61 1.39 -14.22 -2.78
N ILE A 62 0.89 -14.14 -1.55
CA ILE A 62 1.32 -13.13 -0.58
C ILE A 62 2.83 -13.17 -0.31
N LYS A 63 3.44 -14.36 -0.32
CA LYS A 63 4.87 -14.51 -0.10
C LYS A 63 5.66 -13.90 -1.26
N LYS A 64 5.21 -14.09 -2.49
CA LYS A 64 5.80 -13.44 -3.67
C LYS A 64 5.69 -11.91 -3.59
N LEU A 65 4.52 -11.37 -3.28
CA LEU A 65 4.34 -9.92 -3.12
C LEU A 65 5.20 -9.33 -2.00
N SER A 66 5.30 -10.04 -0.86
CA SER A 66 6.15 -9.62 0.24
C SER A 66 7.63 -9.70 -0.10
N CYS A 67 8.07 -10.70 -0.87
CA CYS A 67 9.44 -10.75 -1.39
C CYS A 67 9.74 -9.60 -2.35
N TYR A 68 8.80 -9.26 -3.24
CA TYR A 68 8.94 -8.11 -4.12
C TYR A 68 9.09 -6.81 -3.32
N SER A 69 8.23 -6.62 -2.32
CA SER A 69 8.26 -5.46 -1.44
C SER A 69 9.57 -5.39 -0.63
N ALA A 70 10.03 -6.52 -0.08
CA ALA A 70 11.31 -6.61 0.60
C ALA A 70 12.50 -6.23 -0.33
N CYS A 71 12.51 -6.73 -1.56
CA CYS A 71 13.52 -6.36 -2.55
C CYS A 71 13.49 -4.85 -2.85
N ALA A 72 12.31 -4.28 -3.08
CA ALA A 72 12.17 -2.85 -3.38
C ALA A 72 12.64 -1.98 -2.21
N LEU A 73 12.28 -2.33 -0.97
CA LEU A 73 12.72 -1.64 0.24
C LEU A 73 14.24 -1.73 0.42
N LYS A 74 14.88 -2.85 0.07
CA LYS A 74 16.34 -2.97 0.06
C LYS A 74 16.98 -2.07 -0.99
N GLN A 75 16.42 -2.02 -2.21
CA GLN A 75 16.96 -1.14 -3.27
C GLN A 75 16.83 0.34 -2.89
N ALA A 76 15.79 0.70 -2.14
CA ALA A 76 15.59 2.05 -1.62
C ALA A 76 16.43 2.38 -0.38
N GLY A 77 17.22 1.43 0.15
CA GLY A 77 17.96 1.61 1.40
C GLY A 77 17.08 1.68 2.66
N VAL A 78 15.79 1.40 2.52
CA VAL A 78 14.82 1.36 3.62
C VAL A 78 14.99 0.10 4.45
N MET A 79 15.29 -1.03 3.81
CA MET A 79 15.56 -2.28 4.52
C MET A 79 17.04 -2.63 4.46
N VAL A 80 17.69 -2.71 5.61
CA VAL A 80 19.11 -3.05 5.75
C VAL A 80 19.26 -4.12 6.84
N ASN A 81 19.93 -5.23 6.51
CA ASN A 81 20.15 -6.35 7.44
C ASN A 81 18.86 -6.85 8.13
N GLY A 82 17.75 -6.89 7.38
CA GLY A 82 16.44 -7.32 7.85
C GLY A 82 15.73 -6.36 8.81
N LYS A 83 16.21 -5.12 8.92
CA LYS A 83 15.57 -4.06 9.70
C LYS A 83 15.13 -2.92 8.80
N ILE A 84 14.09 -2.20 9.24
CA ILE A 84 13.64 -0.96 8.59
C ILE A 84 14.39 0.22 9.21
N GLU A 85 15.03 1.00 8.35
CA GLU A 85 15.63 2.28 8.71
C GLU A 85 14.54 3.36 8.74
N ASN A 86 14.38 4.00 9.90
CA ASN A 86 13.24 4.90 10.15
C ASN A 86 13.20 6.10 9.20
N GLU A 87 14.32 6.79 9.02
CA GLU A 87 14.37 8.00 8.19
C GLU A 87 14.11 7.69 6.70
N PRO A 88 14.79 6.70 6.07
CA PRO A 88 14.44 6.28 4.71
C PRO A 88 12.98 5.81 4.56
N MET A 89 12.44 5.10 5.56
CA MET A 89 11.02 4.69 5.54
C MET A 89 10.09 5.90 5.56
N GLU A 90 10.37 6.89 6.43
CA GLU A 90 9.56 8.10 6.52
C GLU A 90 9.56 8.88 5.20
N GLN A 91 10.75 9.05 4.59
CA GLN A 91 10.88 9.68 3.28
C GLN A 91 10.12 8.94 2.18
N LEU A 92 10.17 7.60 2.19
CA LEU A 92 9.41 6.78 1.24
C LEU A 92 7.89 6.99 1.42
N ILE A 93 7.40 7.01 2.66
CA ILE A 93 5.97 7.24 2.95
C ILE A 93 5.55 8.62 2.46
N GLU A 94 6.35 9.65 2.73
CA GLU A 94 6.10 11.02 2.25
C GLU A 94 6.04 11.10 0.73
N GLN A 95 6.94 10.40 0.04
CA GLN A 95 6.96 10.35 -1.41
C GLN A 95 5.72 9.63 -1.97
N VAL A 96 5.38 8.47 -1.41
CA VAL A 96 4.27 7.63 -1.89
C VAL A 96 2.90 8.28 -1.62
N LEU A 97 2.78 8.98 -0.50
CA LEU A 97 1.52 9.57 -0.01
C LEU A 97 1.53 11.09 -0.06
N ALA A 98 2.37 11.70 -0.91
CA ALA A 98 2.46 13.15 -1.03
C ALA A 98 1.08 13.78 -1.33
N GLY A 99 0.61 14.64 -0.41
CA GLY A 99 -0.71 15.29 -0.52
C GLY A 99 -1.91 14.40 -0.19
N ASP A 100 -1.68 13.16 0.23
CA ASP A 100 -2.73 12.24 0.67
C ASP A 100 -3.10 12.53 2.14
N PRO A 101 -4.39 12.68 2.49
CA PRO A 101 -4.81 12.91 3.88
C PRO A 101 -4.44 11.78 4.84
N VAL A 102 -4.15 10.57 4.34
CA VAL A 102 -3.75 9.44 5.19
C VAL A 102 -2.28 9.45 5.59
N LEU A 103 -1.43 10.30 5.01
CA LEU A 103 0.03 10.30 5.20
C LEU A 103 0.45 10.22 6.66
N GLU A 104 -0.03 11.15 7.51
CA GLU A 104 0.36 11.20 8.93
C GLU A 104 -0.11 9.96 9.69
N SER A 105 -1.33 9.49 9.41
CA SER A 105 -1.84 8.26 10.02
C SER A 105 -1.00 7.02 9.63
N ARG A 106 -0.55 6.96 8.37
CA ARG A 106 0.26 5.84 7.85
C ARG A 106 1.67 5.85 8.43
N LYS A 107 2.28 7.02 8.62
CA LYS A 107 3.56 7.15 9.33
C LYS A 107 3.49 6.54 10.74
N VAL A 108 2.45 6.90 11.49
CA VAL A 108 2.23 6.38 12.85
C VAL A 108 2.04 4.87 12.84
N ILE A 109 1.12 4.36 12.02
CA ILE A 109 0.82 2.91 11.93
C ILE A 109 2.08 2.11 11.56
N ILE A 110 2.82 2.55 10.54
CA ILE A 110 4.03 1.83 10.11
C ILE A 110 5.06 1.82 11.23
N LYS A 111 5.27 2.94 11.92
CA LYS A 111 6.19 3.03 13.06
C LYS A 111 5.80 2.09 14.20
N GLU A 112 4.51 1.94 14.47
CA GLU A 112 4.00 1.01 15.49
C GLU A 112 4.17 -0.47 15.08
N CYS A 113 4.15 -0.78 13.78
CA CYS A 113 4.27 -2.15 13.28
C CYS A 113 5.70 -2.63 13.05
N ILE A 114 6.66 -1.73 12.81
CA ILE A 114 8.08 -2.10 12.62
C ILE A 114 8.62 -2.99 13.77
N PRO A 115 8.36 -2.71 15.05
CA PRO A 115 8.79 -3.56 16.16
C PRO A 115 8.24 -5.00 16.14
N GLU A 116 7.13 -5.25 15.45
CA GLU A 116 6.49 -6.57 15.37
C GLU A 116 7.11 -7.48 14.31
N MET A 117 8.00 -6.95 13.46
CA MET A 117 8.63 -7.69 12.39
C MET A 117 9.41 -8.90 12.91
N THR A 118 8.91 -10.08 12.56
CA THR A 118 9.54 -11.38 12.86
C THR A 118 9.54 -12.25 11.61
N GLY A 119 10.46 -13.21 11.53
CA GLY A 119 10.56 -14.11 10.37
C GLY A 119 11.99 -14.56 10.08
N ASP A 120 12.09 -15.67 9.35
CA ASP A 120 13.35 -16.32 9.01
C ASP A 120 14.12 -15.54 7.93
N ASN A 121 13.40 -14.89 7.02
CA ASN A 121 13.95 -14.03 5.98
C ASN A 121 13.17 -12.71 5.87
N ASP A 122 13.64 -11.84 4.99
CA ASP A 122 13.08 -10.51 4.82
C ASP A 122 11.68 -10.50 4.22
N CYS A 123 11.34 -11.49 3.37
CA CYS A 123 9.97 -11.62 2.86
C CYS A 123 9.00 -11.92 4.00
N ASP A 124 9.35 -12.86 4.88
CA ASP A 124 8.50 -13.25 6.01
C ASP A 124 8.32 -12.07 6.99
N ARG A 125 9.37 -11.28 7.22
CA ARG A 125 9.29 -10.04 8.02
C ARG A 125 8.33 -9.03 7.41
N ILE A 126 8.34 -8.88 6.08
CA ILE A 126 7.40 -8.01 5.38
C ILE A 126 5.97 -8.54 5.45
N ILE A 127 5.74 -9.86 5.41
CA ILE A 127 4.39 -10.42 5.62
C ILE A 127 3.84 -9.97 6.97
N VAL A 128 4.65 -10.07 8.04
CA VAL A 128 4.24 -9.65 9.38
C VAL A 128 4.00 -8.14 9.46
N LEU A 129 4.88 -7.33 8.87
CA LEU A 129 4.71 -5.87 8.80
C LEU A 129 3.41 -5.50 8.07
N SER A 130 3.19 -6.05 6.88
CA SER A 130 2.00 -5.79 6.06
C SER A 130 0.73 -6.19 6.79
N LYS A 131 0.74 -7.33 7.49
CA LYS A 131 -0.41 -7.76 8.29
C LYS A 131 -0.71 -6.78 9.42
N CYS A 132 0.29 -6.38 10.22
CA CYS A 132 0.07 -5.41 11.29
C CYS A 132 -0.48 -4.08 10.75
N ILE A 133 0.03 -3.60 9.61
CA ILE A 133 -0.48 -2.36 8.98
C ILE A 133 -1.95 -2.53 8.59
N LEU A 134 -2.32 -3.63 7.94
CA LEU A 134 -3.70 -3.90 7.53
C LEU A 134 -4.64 -3.99 8.73
N ASP A 135 -4.22 -4.69 9.80
CA ASP A 135 -5.00 -4.84 11.03
C ASP A 135 -5.26 -3.46 11.67
N LYS A 136 -4.21 -2.62 11.84
CA LYS A 136 -4.36 -1.26 12.40
C LYS A 136 -5.17 -0.31 11.52
N VAL A 137 -5.08 -0.45 10.19
CA VAL A 137 -5.91 0.34 9.28
C VAL A 137 -7.38 -0.06 9.42
N ALA A 138 -7.67 -1.35 9.54
CA ALA A 138 -9.03 -1.83 9.75
C ALA A 138 -9.60 -1.34 11.09
N GLU A 139 -8.81 -1.32 12.16
CA GLU A 139 -9.19 -0.77 13.47
C GLU A 139 -9.58 0.71 13.41
N GLN A 140 -8.94 1.52 12.56
CA GLN A 140 -9.27 2.94 12.38
C GLN A 140 -10.58 3.17 11.62
N MET A 141 -11.13 2.14 10.96
CA MET A 141 -12.36 2.20 10.17
C MET A 141 -13.56 1.56 10.88
N ALA A 142 -13.33 0.91 12.03
CA ALA A 142 -14.34 0.25 12.86
C ALA A 142 -14.93 1.22 13.90
#